data_AF-A0A7M7PDK9-F1
#
_entry.id   AF-A0A7M7PDK9-F1
#
_cell.length_a   1.000
_cell.length_b   1.000
_cell.length_c   1.000
_cell.angle_alpha   90.00
_cell.angle_beta   90.00
_cell.angle_gamma   90.00
#
_symmetry.space_group_name_H-M   'P 1'
#
loop_
_entity.id
_entity.type
_entity.pdbx_description
1 polymer ?
#
loop_
_entity_poly.entity_id
_entity_poly.type
_entity_poly.pdbx_seq_one_letter_code
_entity_poly.pdbx_strand_id
1 'polypeptide(L)'
;MTVRMWTCLRSFSSLNHLTISDSSLSFPSTPLELPFVTKLSAERVTLKSYEGLLSSLPGLRHIDITIDDAERDIPHITAGLRRTGGEQFTHITITAPSSLPSEKRSVSRKTMRGLGLLIREQTKNLQWLCLSRVKCTDEEDLVEFVETCRHVETMNHLTLPECGTNANGRLGLNITCSVKPLRVIPLNS
;
A
#
# COMPACT_ATOMS: atom_id res chain seq x y z
N MET A 1 -13.17 9.01 -21.55
CA MET A 1 -13.05 7.71 -22.24
C MET A 1 -13.12 6.56 -21.22
N THR A 2 -14.08 6.56 -20.30
CA THR A 2 -14.01 5.67 -19.12
C THR A 2 -15.28 4.86 -18.87
N VAL A 3 -16.49 5.44 -18.94
CA VAL A 3 -17.74 4.69 -18.68
C VAL A 3 -17.90 3.42 -19.53
N ARG A 4 -17.70 3.52 -20.87
CA ARG A 4 -17.83 2.35 -21.77
C ARG A 4 -16.85 1.23 -21.42
N MET A 5 -15.61 1.59 -21.07
CA MET A 5 -14.58 0.63 -20.68
C MET A 5 -14.98 -0.10 -19.38
N TRP A 6 -15.42 0.64 -18.36
CA TRP A 6 -15.89 0.05 -17.10
C TRP A 6 -17.09 -0.88 -17.31
N THR A 7 -18.05 -0.50 -18.18
CA THR A 7 -19.19 -1.37 -18.52
C THR A 7 -18.72 -2.67 -19.17
N CYS A 8 -17.76 -2.60 -20.09
CA CYS A 8 -17.17 -3.79 -20.70
C CYS A 8 -16.46 -4.67 -19.66
N LEU A 9 -15.65 -4.08 -18.77
CA LEU A 9 -14.95 -4.81 -17.71
C LEU A 9 -15.92 -5.53 -16.78
N ARG A 10 -17.06 -4.90 -16.44
CA ARG A 10 -18.09 -5.49 -15.57
C ARG A 10 -18.73 -6.74 -16.16
N SER A 11 -18.78 -6.87 -17.48
CA SER A 11 -19.33 -8.05 -18.15
C SER A 11 -18.45 -9.30 -18.03
N PHE A 12 -17.18 -9.16 -17.64
CA PHE A 12 -16.27 -10.29 -17.46
C PHE A 12 -16.33 -10.81 -16.02
N SER A 13 -17.07 -11.89 -15.81
CA SER A 13 -17.10 -12.59 -14.51
C SER A 13 -15.77 -13.25 -14.13
N SER A 14 -14.89 -13.48 -15.10
CA SER A 14 -13.55 -14.03 -14.90
C SER A 14 -12.49 -12.96 -14.58
N LEU A 15 -12.83 -11.67 -14.63
CA LEU A 15 -11.88 -10.59 -14.36
C LEU A 15 -11.59 -10.49 -12.86
N ASN A 16 -10.51 -11.13 -12.42
CA ASN A 16 -10.09 -11.18 -11.02
C ASN A 16 -8.86 -10.31 -10.70
N HIS A 17 -8.15 -9.83 -11.72
CA HIS A 17 -6.96 -8.99 -11.59
C HIS A 17 -7.05 -7.81 -12.56
N LEU A 18 -6.87 -6.61 -12.01
CA LEU A 18 -6.78 -5.37 -12.77
C LEU A 18 -5.38 -4.75 -12.60
N THR A 19 -4.73 -4.39 -13.71
CA THR A 19 -3.49 -3.60 -13.69
C THR A 19 -3.74 -2.25 -14.35
N ILE A 20 -3.37 -1.16 -13.67
CA ILE A 20 -3.48 0.21 -14.16
C ILE A 20 -2.13 0.91 -13.98
N SER A 21 -1.64 1.55 -15.04
CA SER A 21 -0.38 2.30 -15.01
C SER A 21 -0.57 3.65 -15.69
N ASP A 22 -0.04 4.71 -15.06
CA ASP A 22 0.18 6.06 -15.63
C ASP A 22 -1.01 6.71 -16.36
N SER A 23 -2.20 6.16 -16.14
CA SER A 23 -3.37 6.50 -16.91
C SER A 23 -4.16 7.52 -16.13
N SER A 24 -4.50 8.61 -16.79
CA SER A 24 -5.55 9.56 -16.43
C SER A 24 -6.94 8.89 -16.49
N LEU A 25 -7.06 7.69 -15.90
CA LEU A 25 -8.30 6.98 -15.69
C LEU A 25 -9.17 7.83 -14.77
N SER A 26 -10.08 8.55 -15.41
CA SER A 26 -11.18 9.21 -14.73
C SER A 26 -12.18 8.15 -14.30
N PHE A 27 -12.25 7.92 -12.99
CA PHE A 27 -13.27 7.06 -12.43
C PHE A 27 -14.64 7.67 -12.72
N PRO A 28 -15.61 6.89 -13.21
CA PRO A 28 -16.95 7.40 -13.40
C PRO A 28 -17.47 7.93 -12.06
N SER A 29 -18.17 9.06 -12.08
CA SER A 29 -18.81 9.62 -10.89
C SER A 29 -19.91 8.72 -10.34
N THR A 30 -20.36 7.73 -11.12
CA THR A 30 -21.30 6.68 -10.75
C THR A 30 -20.56 5.39 -10.41
N PRO A 31 -20.97 4.67 -9.36
CA PRO A 31 -20.30 3.45 -8.91
C PRO A 31 -20.54 2.34 -9.95
N LEU A 32 -19.54 2.12 -10.81
CA LEU A 32 -19.50 0.94 -11.66
C LEU A 32 -18.59 -0.08 -11.00
N GLU A 33 -19.22 -0.95 -10.21
CA GLU A 33 -18.51 -1.96 -9.44
C GLU A 33 -17.99 -3.07 -10.37
N LEU A 34 -16.75 -3.49 -10.12
CA LEU A 34 -16.16 -4.72 -10.64
C LEU A 34 -16.09 -5.74 -9.49
N PRO A 35 -17.18 -6.46 -9.20
CA PRO A 35 -17.30 -7.26 -7.97
C PRO A 35 -16.34 -8.46 -7.92
N PHE A 36 -15.86 -8.91 -9.08
CA PHE A 36 -15.00 -10.10 -9.18
C PHE A 36 -13.50 -9.78 -9.06
N VAL A 37 -13.12 -8.49 -9.11
CA VAL A 37 -11.71 -8.10 -9.02
C VAL A 37 -11.24 -8.25 -7.57
N THR A 38 -10.32 -9.20 -7.36
CA THR A 38 -9.72 -9.50 -6.06
C THR A 38 -8.30 -8.94 -5.93
N LYS A 39 -7.64 -8.63 -7.05
CA LYS A 39 -6.29 -8.08 -7.10
C LYS A 39 -6.23 -6.82 -7.96
N LEU A 40 -5.55 -5.79 -7.45
CA LEU A 40 -5.26 -4.55 -8.15
C LEU A 40 -3.75 -4.30 -8.14
N SER A 41 -3.19 -3.98 -9.30
CA SER A 41 -1.84 -3.44 -9.44
C SER A 41 -1.95 -2.03 -10.01
N ALA A 42 -1.47 -1.03 -9.28
CA ALA A 42 -1.59 0.38 -9.61
C ALA A 42 -0.21 1.04 -9.66
N GLU A 43 0.14 1.66 -10.77
CA GLU A 43 1.41 2.35 -10.95
C GLU A 43 1.16 3.84 -11.22
N ARG A 44 1.73 4.70 -10.35
CA ARG A 44 1.74 6.16 -10.50
C ARG A 44 0.35 6.78 -10.69
N VAL A 45 -0.64 6.24 -9.99
CA VAL A 45 -2.04 6.67 -10.11
C VAL A 45 -2.26 7.97 -9.31
N THR A 46 -3.07 8.90 -9.85
CA THR A 46 -3.29 10.22 -9.24
C THR A 46 -4.13 10.17 -7.95
N LEU A 47 -4.06 11.22 -7.14
CA LEU A 47 -4.70 11.30 -5.81
C LEU A 47 -6.23 11.12 -5.80
N LYS A 48 -6.92 11.68 -6.80
CA LYS A 48 -8.39 11.57 -6.94
C LYS A 48 -8.82 10.17 -7.39
N SER A 49 -7.89 9.38 -7.90
CA SER A 49 -8.17 8.07 -8.48
C SER A 49 -8.32 6.98 -7.43
N TYR A 50 -7.54 6.98 -6.33
CA TYR A 50 -7.56 5.87 -5.37
C TYR A 50 -8.90 5.71 -4.64
N GLU A 51 -9.57 6.80 -4.28
CA GLU A 51 -10.87 6.72 -3.60
C GLU A 51 -11.95 6.12 -4.49
N GLY A 52 -12.09 6.65 -5.71
CA GLY A 52 -13.05 6.13 -6.70
C GLY A 52 -12.71 4.70 -7.13
N LEU A 53 -11.43 4.40 -7.26
CA LEU A 53 -10.92 3.08 -7.62
C LEU A 53 -11.27 2.03 -6.58
N LEU A 54 -10.88 2.25 -5.33
CA LEU A 54 -11.10 1.28 -4.27
C LEU A 54 -12.60 1.05 -4.02
N SER A 55 -13.40 2.11 -4.10
CA SER A 55 -14.85 2.03 -3.94
C SER A 55 -15.53 1.23 -5.06
N SER A 56 -14.91 1.18 -6.24
CA SER A 56 -15.41 0.42 -7.39
C SER A 56 -15.01 -1.06 -7.35
N LEU A 57 -14.25 -1.50 -6.34
CA LEU A 57 -13.69 -2.85 -6.22
C LEU A 57 -14.07 -3.47 -4.87
N PRO A 58 -15.36 -3.80 -4.64
CA PRO A 58 -15.83 -4.32 -3.36
C PRO A 58 -15.31 -5.73 -3.04
N GLY A 59 -14.77 -6.46 -4.02
CA GLY A 59 -14.13 -7.76 -3.82
C GLY A 59 -12.62 -7.70 -3.57
N LEU A 60 -12.04 -6.49 -3.52
CA LEU A 60 -10.59 -6.31 -3.55
C LEU A 60 -9.93 -6.76 -2.25
N ARG A 61 -9.01 -7.71 -2.36
CA ARG A 61 -8.25 -8.26 -1.22
C ARG A 61 -6.77 -7.94 -1.29
N HIS A 62 -6.22 -7.87 -2.50
CA HIS A 62 -4.80 -7.69 -2.75
C HIS A 62 -4.56 -6.40 -3.53
N ILE A 63 -3.66 -5.57 -3.03
CA ILE A 63 -3.28 -4.33 -3.72
C ILE A 63 -1.76 -4.16 -3.77
N ASP A 64 -1.27 -3.91 -4.99
CA ASP A 64 0.13 -3.58 -5.26
C ASP A 64 0.18 -2.15 -5.81
N ILE A 65 0.77 -1.21 -5.08
CA ILE A 65 0.86 0.20 -5.46
C ILE A 65 2.31 0.59 -5.67
N THR A 66 2.61 1.11 -6.84
CA THR A 66 3.87 1.81 -7.13
C THR A 66 3.64 3.31 -7.04
N ILE A 67 4.29 3.95 -6.07
CA ILE A 67 4.14 5.39 -5.77
C ILE A 67 5.11 6.23 -6.60
N ASP A 68 4.78 7.50 -6.83
CA ASP A 68 5.67 8.49 -7.44
C ASP A 68 6.28 9.44 -6.40
N ASP A 69 5.58 9.68 -5.29
CA ASP A 69 6.05 10.49 -4.18
C ASP A 69 5.50 9.93 -2.87
N ALA A 70 6.37 9.47 -1.99
CA ALA A 70 5.98 8.76 -0.77
C ALA A 70 5.22 9.66 0.21
N GLU A 71 5.71 10.89 0.43
CA GLU A 71 5.09 11.83 1.38
C GLU A 71 3.73 12.30 0.88
N ARG A 72 3.57 12.45 -0.44
CA ARG A 72 2.29 12.78 -1.05
C ARG A 72 1.35 11.57 -1.09
N ASP A 73 1.78 10.44 -1.65
CA ASP A 73 0.90 9.36 -2.07
C ASP A 73 0.39 8.50 -0.90
N ILE A 74 1.23 8.24 0.11
CA ILE A 74 0.84 7.39 1.28
C ILE A 74 -0.37 7.97 2.02
N PRO A 75 -0.44 9.28 2.35
CA PRO A 75 -1.64 9.89 2.92
C PRO A 75 -2.91 9.66 2.08
N HIS A 76 -2.81 9.66 0.75
CA HIS A 76 -3.97 9.44 -0.11
C HIS A 76 -4.38 7.97 -0.19
N ILE A 77 -3.41 7.06 -0.23
CA ILE A 77 -3.65 5.62 -0.14
C ILE A 77 -4.34 5.30 1.19
N THR A 78 -3.81 5.83 2.30
CA THR A 78 -4.39 5.60 3.64
C THR A 78 -5.82 6.15 3.76
N ALA A 79 -6.09 7.34 3.20
CA ALA A 79 -7.44 7.90 3.15
C ALA A 79 -8.40 7.04 2.32
N GLY A 80 -7.95 6.52 1.17
CA GLY A 80 -8.73 5.60 0.34
C GLY A 80 -9.09 4.31 1.09
N LEU A 81 -8.09 3.64 1.66
CA LEU A 81 -8.26 2.40 2.43
C LEU A 81 -9.19 2.57 3.63
N ARG A 82 -9.14 3.71 4.32
CA ARG A 82 -10.02 4.02 5.45
C ARG A 82 -11.49 4.09 5.03
N ARG A 83 -11.79 4.69 3.87
CA ARG A 83 -13.18 4.86 3.41
C ARG A 83 -13.78 3.57 2.85
N THR A 84 -12.97 2.71 2.25
CA THR A 84 -13.44 1.44 1.68
C THR A 84 -13.50 0.30 2.69
N GLY A 85 -13.42 0.61 3.99
CA GLY A 85 -13.51 -0.36 5.08
C GLY A 85 -12.38 -1.38 5.02
N GLY A 86 -11.13 -0.92 5.11
CA GLY A 86 -9.87 -1.67 4.89
C GLY A 86 -9.73 -3.08 5.50
N GLU A 87 -10.72 -3.53 6.27
CA GLU A 87 -10.90 -4.88 6.79
C GLU A 87 -10.94 -5.95 5.69
N GLN A 88 -11.31 -5.63 4.44
CA GLN A 88 -11.32 -6.65 3.37
C GLN A 88 -9.92 -7.02 2.83
N PHE A 89 -8.90 -6.18 3.07
CA PHE A 89 -7.57 -6.40 2.51
C PHE A 89 -6.78 -7.44 3.31
N THR A 90 -6.21 -8.40 2.58
CA THR A 90 -5.30 -9.41 3.15
C THR A 90 -3.85 -9.15 2.75
N HIS A 91 -3.61 -8.46 1.64
CA HIS A 91 -2.27 -8.16 1.14
C HIS A 91 -2.17 -6.72 0.64
N ILE A 92 -1.19 -5.98 1.15
CA ILE A 92 -0.86 -4.62 0.70
C ILE A 92 0.63 -4.55 0.40
N THR A 93 0.96 -4.11 -0.81
CA THR A 93 2.32 -3.77 -1.23
C THR A 93 2.37 -2.31 -1.64
N ILE A 94 3.28 -1.54 -1.05
CA ILE A 94 3.58 -0.15 -1.45
C ILE A 94 5.06 -0.08 -1.80
N THR A 95 5.35 0.30 -3.05
CA THR A 95 6.73 0.31 -3.58
C THR A 95 7.09 1.68 -4.10
N ALA A 96 8.19 2.23 -3.58
CA ALA A 96 8.90 3.34 -4.19
C ALA A 96 9.89 2.83 -5.26
N PRO A 97 9.77 3.24 -6.54
CA PRO A 97 10.76 2.90 -7.56
C PRO A 97 12.17 3.36 -7.17
N SER A 98 13.19 2.53 -7.47
CA SER A 98 14.60 2.88 -7.21
C SER A 98 15.07 4.09 -8.04
N SER A 99 14.41 4.34 -9.17
CA SER A 99 14.68 5.49 -10.04
C SER A 99 14.24 6.83 -9.45
N LEU A 100 13.45 6.84 -8.36
CA LEU A 100 13.02 8.08 -7.73
C LEU A 100 14.19 8.76 -6.98
N PRO A 101 14.27 10.11 -7.02
CA PRO A 101 15.12 10.87 -6.11
C PRO A 101 14.90 10.47 -4.65
N SER A 102 15.90 10.67 -3.80
CA SER A 102 15.79 10.26 -2.40
C SER A 102 14.65 11.00 -1.69
N GLU A 103 14.46 12.27 -2.01
CA GLU A 103 13.46 13.16 -1.44
C GLU A 103 12.04 12.63 -1.68
N LYS A 104 11.78 12.13 -2.89
CA LYS A 104 10.48 11.53 -3.27
C LYS A 104 10.21 10.17 -2.63
N ARG A 105 11.22 9.54 -2.04
CA ARG A 105 11.09 8.27 -1.32
C ARG A 105 11.02 8.46 0.19
N SER A 106 11.26 9.67 0.67
CA SER A 106 11.25 10.00 2.08
C SER A 106 9.85 10.38 2.55
N VAL A 107 9.54 10.01 3.79
CA VAL A 107 8.31 10.38 4.48
C VAL A 107 8.62 11.04 5.81
N SER A 108 7.71 11.90 6.25
CA SER A 108 7.76 12.46 7.60
C SER A 108 7.33 11.42 8.64
N ARG A 109 7.76 11.62 9.89
CA ARG A 109 7.25 10.90 11.07
C ARG A 109 5.73 10.84 11.10
N LYS A 110 5.07 11.96 10.76
CA LYS A 110 3.59 12.05 10.74
C LYS A 110 2.99 11.08 9.73
N THR A 111 3.53 11.02 8.51
CA THR A 111 3.07 10.11 7.45
C THR A 111 3.28 8.66 7.84
N MET A 112 4.46 8.31 8.37
CA MET A 112 4.76 6.94 8.80
C MET A 112 3.86 6.48 9.95
N ARG A 113 3.66 7.31 10.98
CA ARG A 113 2.70 7.05 12.07
C ARG A 113 1.28 6.91 11.56
N GLY A 114 0.87 7.78 10.63
CA GLY A 114 -0.45 7.72 10.01
C GLY A 114 -0.71 6.40 9.28
N LEU A 115 0.30 5.88 8.58
CA LEU A 115 0.25 4.56 7.94
C LEU A 115 0.15 3.45 8.99
N GLY A 116 0.98 3.47 10.04
CA GLY A 116 0.94 2.48 11.12
C GLY A 116 -0.43 2.40 11.79
N LEU A 117 -1.02 3.56 12.12
CA LEU A 117 -2.36 3.63 12.71
C LEU A 117 -3.44 3.06 11.78
N LEU A 118 -3.40 3.38 10.49
CA LEU A 118 -4.32 2.78 9.52
C LEU A 118 -4.20 1.25 9.52
N ILE A 119 -2.98 0.72 9.44
CA ILE A 119 -2.74 -0.73 9.38
C ILE A 119 -3.28 -1.41 10.64
N ARG A 120 -3.03 -0.82 11.80
CA ARG A 120 -3.50 -1.37 13.08
C ARG A 120 -5.02 -1.32 13.23
N GLU A 121 -5.63 -0.17 12.93
CA GLU A 121 -7.02 0.09 13.29
C GLU A 121 -8.02 -0.31 12.21
N GLN A 122 -7.61 -0.27 10.94
CA GLN A 122 -8.51 -0.35 9.80
C GLN A 122 -8.25 -1.56 8.89
N THR A 123 -7.14 -2.29 9.03
CA THR A 123 -6.84 -3.47 8.19
C THR A 123 -6.73 -4.74 9.04
N LYS A 124 -7.80 -5.08 9.77
CA LYS A 124 -7.80 -6.18 10.76
C LYS A 124 -7.55 -7.57 10.18
N ASN A 125 -7.82 -7.78 8.88
CA ASN A 125 -7.57 -9.06 8.19
C ASN A 125 -6.25 -9.05 7.40
N LEU A 126 -5.41 -8.03 7.56
CA LEU A 126 -4.16 -7.91 6.82
C LEU A 126 -3.17 -8.97 7.26
N GLN A 127 -2.79 -9.83 6.32
CA GLN A 127 -1.84 -10.92 6.54
C GLN A 127 -0.44 -10.57 6.04
N TRP A 128 -0.36 -9.73 5.01
CA TRP A 128 0.88 -9.34 4.37
C TRP A 128 0.96 -7.84 4.17
N LEU A 129 2.03 -7.25 4.68
CA LEU A 129 2.42 -5.88 4.39
C LEU A 129 3.84 -5.84 3.81
N CYS A 130 3.97 -5.26 2.63
CA CYS A 130 5.26 -4.92 2.02
C CYS A 130 5.34 -3.42 1.83
N LEU A 131 6.33 -2.78 2.45
CA LEU A 131 6.67 -1.38 2.21
C LEU A 131 8.12 -1.36 1.72
N SER A 132 8.34 -1.03 0.44
CA SER A 132 9.65 -1.11 -0.19
C SER A 132 10.22 0.27 -0.49
N ARG A 133 11.50 0.47 -0.13
CA ARG A 133 12.33 1.62 -0.49
C ARG A 133 11.81 2.97 0.00
N VAL A 134 10.97 2.97 1.04
CA VAL A 134 10.48 4.19 1.70
C VAL A 134 11.43 4.55 2.84
N LYS A 135 11.86 5.81 2.89
CA LYS A 135 12.79 6.32 3.91
C LYS A 135 12.05 7.09 4.99
N CYS A 136 12.29 6.77 6.25
CA CYS A 136 11.80 7.52 7.40
C CYS A 136 12.75 8.68 7.75
N THR A 137 12.27 9.57 8.62
CA THR A 137 13.09 10.64 9.21
C THR A 137 14.28 10.05 9.96
N ASP A 138 14.01 9.09 10.83
CA ASP A 138 14.96 8.43 11.71
C ASP A 138 14.57 6.95 11.94
N GLU A 139 15.38 6.24 12.72
CA GLU A 139 15.19 4.81 13.01
C GLU A 139 14.03 4.57 13.97
N GLU A 140 13.81 5.48 14.93
CA GLU A 140 12.72 5.38 15.90
C GLU A 140 11.36 5.34 15.20
N ASP A 141 11.18 6.15 14.15
CA ASP A 141 9.97 6.15 13.31
C ASP A 141 9.69 4.77 12.70
N LEU A 142 10.72 4.07 12.23
CA LEU A 142 10.55 2.75 11.61
C LEU A 142 10.28 1.67 12.68
N VAL A 143 10.96 1.74 13.83
CA VAL A 143 10.73 0.83 14.96
C VAL A 143 9.30 0.97 15.47
N GLU A 144 8.81 2.21 15.65
CA GLU A 144 7.43 2.49 16.06
C GLU A 144 6.43 1.92 15.06
N PHE A 145 6.71 2.04 13.75
CA PHE A 145 5.88 1.47 12.70
C PHE A 145 5.82 -0.06 12.75
N VAL A 146 6.97 -0.72 12.89
CA VAL A 146 7.06 -2.19 13.01
C VAL A 146 6.29 -2.67 14.24
N GLU A 147 6.48 -2.02 15.39
CA GLU A 147 5.78 -2.37 16.62
C GLU A 147 4.28 -2.13 16.48
N THR A 148 3.85 -1.07 15.79
CA THR A 148 2.43 -0.86 15.48
C THR A 148 1.84 -1.99 14.63
N CYS A 149 2.56 -2.44 13.59
CA CYS A 149 2.13 -3.54 12.74
C CYS A 149 2.06 -4.88 13.50
N ARG A 150 2.91 -5.09 14.51
CA ARG A 150 2.91 -6.29 15.36
C ARG A 150 1.60 -6.48 16.14
N HIS A 151 0.86 -5.41 16.40
CA HIS A 151 -0.43 -5.46 17.08
C HIS A 151 -1.57 -5.92 16.17
N VAL A 152 -1.33 -6.09 14.87
CA VAL A 152 -2.31 -6.69 13.95
C VAL A 152 -2.29 -8.21 14.13
N GLU A 153 -3.39 -8.78 14.61
CA GLU A 153 -3.44 -10.19 14.99
C GLU A 153 -3.19 -11.15 13.84
N THR A 154 -3.71 -10.81 12.66
CA THR A 154 -3.69 -11.60 11.42
C THR A 154 -2.41 -11.45 10.60
N MET A 155 -1.54 -10.49 10.97
CA MET A 155 -0.31 -10.19 10.25
C MET A 155 0.69 -11.35 10.38
N ASN A 156 0.99 -12.00 9.26
CA ASN A 156 1.95 -13.10 9.15
C ASN A 156 3.28 -12.63 8.55
N HIS A 157 3.23 -11.65 7.65
CA HIS A 157 4.37 -11.18 6.90
C HIS A 157 4.45 -9.65 6.91
N LEU A 158 5.53 -9.12 7.48
CA LEU A 158 5.92 -7.73 7.32
C LEU A 158 7.28 -7.69 6.63
N THR A 159 7.35 -7.00 5.50
CA THR A 159 8.58 -6.87 4.71
C THR A 159 8.89 -5.40 4.45
N LEU A 160 10.11 -4.98 4.82
CA LEU A 160 10.59 -3.61 4.67
C LEU A 160 11.87 -3.53 3.81
N PRO A 161 11.85 -4.04 2.56
CA PRO A 161 13.06 -4.12 1.75
C PRO A 161 13.58 -2.73 1.38
N GLU A 162 14.88 -2.51 1.62
CA GLU A 162 15.58 -1.25 1.33
C GLU A 162 14.93 0.00 1.98
N CYS A 163 14.10 -0.18 3.01
CA CYS A 163 13.64 0.91 3.86
C CYS A 163 14.77 1.34 4.81
N GLY A 164 14.79 2.61 5.19
CA GLY A 164 15.88 3.14 6.01
C GLY A 164 15.65 4.59 6.41
N THR A 165 16.71 5.27 6.82
CA THR A 165 16.63 6.67 7.27
C THR A 165 17.27 7.63 6.25
N ASN A 166 16.95 8.92 6.36
CA ASN A 166 17.54 9.96 5.53
C ASN A 166 19.03 10.22 5.82
N ALA A 167 19.54 9.79 6.98
CA ALA A 167 20.88 10.14 7.48
C ALA A 167 22.02 9.24 6.94
N ASN A 168 21.87 8.57 5.79
CA ASN A 168 22.75 7.47 5.35
C ASN A 168 22.91 6.33 6.38
N GLY A 169 22.09 6.34 7.44
CA GLY A 169 21.91 5.22 8.35
C GLY A 169 21.22 4.10 7.58
N ARG A 170 22.01 3.27 6.91
CA ARG A 170 21.56 1.96 6.47
C ARG A 170 21.17 1.21 7.74
N LEU A 171 19.87 1.15 8.03
CA LEU A 171 19.35 -0.09 8.58
C LEU A 171 19.69 -1.14 7.53
N GLY A 172 20.79 -1.86 7.73
CA GLY A 172 21.26 -2.97 6.89
C GLY A 172 20.35 -4.18 7.04
N LEU A 173 19.04 -3.96 7.04
CA LEU A 173 18.02 -4.91 7.44
C LEU A 173 16.86 -4.73 6.47
N ASN A 174 16.79 -5.60 5.46
CA ASN A 174 15.48 -5.95 4.93
C ASN A 174 14.76 -6.66 6.07
N ILE A 175 13.93 -5.94 6.81
CA ILE A 175 13.18 -6.53 7.93
C ILE A 175 12.11 -7.42 7.30
N THR A 176 12.32 -8.72 7.34
CA THR A 176 11.28 -9.71 7.05
C THR A 176 10.87 -10.36 8.36
N CYS A 177 9.68 -10.04 8.86
CA CYS A 177 9.11 -10.69 10.02
C CYS A 177 8.09 -11.73 9.54
N SER A 178 8.35 -13.01 9.75
CA SER A 178 7.52 -14.10 9.18
C SER A 178 6.81 -15.01 10.17
N VAL A 179 7.03 -14.92 11.48
CA VAL A 179 6.32 -15.79 12.45
C VAL A 179 6.26 -15.09 13.80
N LYS A 180 5.12 -15.12 14.50
CA LYS A 180 5.01 -14.64 15.89
C LYS A 180 5.91 -15.49 16.82
N PRO A 181 6.65 -14.85 17.75
CA PRO A 181 6.85 -13.41 17.84
C PRO A 181 7.74 -12.93 16.69
N LEU A 182 7.30 -11.88 15.99
CA LEU A 182 7.94 -11.33 14.79
C LEU A 182 9.45 -11.16 15.02
N ARG A 183 10.26 -12.09 14.48
CA ARG A 183 11.71 -11.94 14.48
C ARG A 183 12.07 -10.99 13.34
N VAL A 184 12.69 -9.87 13.68
CA VAL A 184 13.38 -9.01 12.72
C VAL A 184 14.57 -9.82 12.20
N ILE A 185 14.46 -10.36 10.99
CA ILE A 185 15.57 -11.06 10.34
C ILE A 185 16.26 -10.06 9.41
N PRO A 186 17.51 -9.65 9.66
CA PRO A 186 18.34 -9.01 8.65
C PRO A 186 18.54 -9.97 7.47
N LEU A 187 18.10 -9.59 6.27
CA LEU A 187 18.65 -10.23 5.07
C LEU A 187 20.06 -9.66 4.84
N ASN A 188 21.07 -10.48 5.13
CA ASN A 188 22.45 -10.19 4.75
C ASN A 188 22.52 -9.98 3.24
N SER A 189 23.02 -8.82 2.83
CA SER A 189 23.37 -8.51 1.43
C SER A 189 24.84 -8.87 1.17
#